data_AF-A0A953MQN5-F1
#
_entry.id   AF-A0A953MQN5-F1
#
_cell.length_a   1.000
_cell.length_b   1.000
_cell.length_c   1.000
_cell.angle_alpha   90.00
_cell.angle_beta   90.00
_cell.angle_gamma   90.00
#
_symmetry.space_group_name_H-M   'P 1'
#
loop_
_entity.id
_entity.type
_entity.pdbx_description
1 polymer ?
#
loop_
_entity_poly.entity_id
_entity_poly.type
_entity_poly.pdbx_seq_one_letter_code
_entity_poly.pdbx_strand_id
1 'polypeptide(L)' 'MNQARNRILVLDEDAQELRKLRELLTKEGFNIITAADKETAIELCRHIKFEYVLGNASLLGFSFSDDDNFIHKV' A
#
# COMPACT_ATOMS: atom_id res chain seq x y z
N MET A 1 7.13 25.92 -5.50
CA MET A 1 7.20 24.60 -4.85
C MET A 1 5.77 24.08 -4.72
N ASN A 2 5.32 23.25 -5.66
CA ASN A 2 3.95 22.71 -5.65
C ASN A 2 3.98 21.36 -4.92
N GLN A 3 3.97 21.40 -3.58
CA GLN A 3 3.86 20.20 -2.75
C GLN A 3 2.40 19.72 -2.80
N ALA A 4 1.97 19.15 -3.92
CA ALA A 4 0.79 18.30 -3.91
C ALA A 4 1.12 17.16 -2.95
N ARG A 5 0.55 17.16 -1.74
CA ARG A 5 0.86 16.15 -0.72
C ARG A 5 0.66 14.77 -1.32
N ASN A 6 1.76 14.04 -1.51
CA ASN A 6 1.70 12.77 -2.22
C ASN A 6 0.75 11.82 -1.51
N ARG A 7 -0.28 11.38 -2.23
CA ARG A 7 -1.27 10.43 -1.71
C ARG A 7 -0.76 9.02 -1.89
N ILE A 8 -0.63 8.32 -0.78
CA ILE A 8 -0.22 6.91 -0.74
C ILE A 8 -1.41 6.10 -0.29
N LEU A 9 -1.74 5.07 -1.06
CA LEU A 9 -2.71 4.05 -0.69
C LEU A 9 -1.95 2.88 -0.05
N VAL A 10 -2.38 2.44 1.13
CA VAL A 10 -1.79 1.29 1.84
C VAL A 10 -2.82 0.15 1.89
N LEU A 11 -2.46 -1.04 1.40
CA LEU A 11 -3.27 -2.25 1.40
C LEU A 11 -2.65 -3.31 2.32
N ASP A 12 -3.36 -3.63 3.39
CA ASP A 12 -2.99 -4.71 4.29
C ASP A 12 -4.25 -5.27 4.95
N GLU A 13 -4.33 -6.58 5.12
CA GLU A 13 -5.46 -7.24 5.77
C GLU A 13 -5.40 -7.10 7.31
N ASP A 14 -4.23 -6.76 7.86
CA ASP A 14 -4.03 -6.51 9.28
C ASP A 14 -4.30 -5.03 9.64
N ALA A 15 -5.37 -4.80 10.41
CA ALA A 15 -5.77 -3.47 10.84
C ALA A 15 -4.76 -2.77 11.78
N GLN A 16 -3.95 -3.52 12.53
CA GLN A 16 -2.88 -2.94 13.36
C GLN A 16 -1.73 -2.44 12.49
N GLU A 17 -1.33 -3.21 11.48
CA GLU A 17 -0.29 -2.76 10.53
C GLU A 17 -0.75 -1.55 9.73
N LEU A 18 -2.01 -1.52 9.25
CA LEU A 18 -2.59 -0.34 8.62
C LEU A 18 -2.51 0.90 9.52
N ARG A 19 -2.88 0.76 10.80
CA ARG A 19 -2.83 1.87 11.77
C ARG A 19 -1.40 2.35 11.99
N LYS A 20 -0.47 1.44 12.19
CA LYS A 20 0.94 1.73 12.42
C LYS A 20 1.58 2.43 11.23
N LEU A 21 1.36 1.93 10.01
CA LEU A 21 1.87 2.54 8.77
C LEU A 21 1.27 3.93 8.55
N ARG A 22 -0.03 4.11 8.80
CA ARG A 22 -0.67 5.42 8.75
C ARG A 22 -0.03 6.38 9.74
N GLU A 23 0.16 5.99 10.99
CA GLU A 23 0.75 6.85 12.02
C GLU A 23 2.20 7.23 11.69
N LEU A 24 3.02 6.28 11.22
CA LEU A 24 4.42 6.52 10.87
C LEU A 24 4.55 7.42 9.65
N LEU A 25 3.89 7.09 8.54
CA LEU A 25 4.07 7.84 7.28
C LEU A 25 3.36 9.21 7.31
N THR A 26 2.28 9.36 8.08
CA THR A 26 1.66 10.68 8.27
C THR A 26 2.59 11.62 9.04
N LYS A 27 3.39 11.11 10.01
CA LYS A 27 4.41 11.91 10.72
C LYS A 27 5.50 12.43 9.78
N GLU A 28 5.83 11.67 8.74
CA GLU A 28 6.77 12.07 7.69
C GLU A 28 6.15 13.02 6.65
N GLY A 29 4.87 13.39 6.79
CA GLY A 29 4.19 14.37 5.95
C GLY A 29 3.45 13.80 4.73
N PHE A 30 3.35 12.48 4.62
CA PHE A 30 2.56 11.84 3.56
C PHE A 30 1.06 11.86 3.86
N ASN A 31 0.24 11.85 2.81
CA ASN A 31 -1.21 11.71 2.96
C ASN A 31 -1.61 10.25 2.73
N ILE A 32 -1.87 9.53 3.83
CA ILE A 32 -2.11 8.08 3.79
C ILE A 32 -3.60 7.78 3.79
N ILE A 33 -4.02 6.93 2.84
CA ILE A 33 -5.33 6.29 2.79
C ILE A 33 -5.11 4.78 2.89
N THR A 34 -5.94 4.10 3.68
CA THR A 34 -5.79 2.66 3.94
C THR A 34 -6.98 1.88 3.38
N ALA A 35 -6.74 0.68 2.90
CA ALA A 35 -7.76 -0.29 2.50
C ALA A 35 -7.40 -1.67 3.06
N ALA A 36 -8.39 -2.40 3.58
CA ALA A 36 -8.19 -3.74 4.14
C ALA A 36 -8.31 -4.85 3.08
N ASP A 37 -8.80 -4.51 1.90
CA ASP A 37 -9.10 -5.44 0.84
C ASP A 37 -8.95 -4.77 -0.54
N LYS A 38 -8.85 -5.62 -1.56
CA LYS A 38 -8.62 -5.20 -2.95
C LYS A 38 -9.82 -4.47 -3.56
N GLU A 39 -11.05 -4.82 -3.18
CA GLU A 39 -12.26 -4.20 -3.74
C GLU A 39 -12.34 -2.73 -3.30
N THR A 40 -12.20 -2.48 -2.00
CA THR A 40 -12.12 -1.14 -1.41
C THR A 40 -10.99 -0.33 -2.04
N ALA A 41 -9.81 -0.93 -2.21
CA ALA A 41 -8.68 -0.26 -2.84
C ALA A 41 -8.94 0.16 -4.29
N ILE A 42 -9.52 -0.73 -5.09
CA ILE A 42 -9.89 -0.44 -6.48
C ILE A 42 -10.91 0.69 -6.53
N GLU A 43 -11.94 0.64 -5.68
CA GLU A 43 -12.96 1.69 -5.64
C GLU A 43 -12.34 3.04 -5.28
N LEU A 44 -11.44 3.09 -4.29
CA LEU A 44 -10.69 4.30 -3.95
C LEU A 44 -9.89 4.83 -5.14
N CYS A 45 -9.19 3.97 -5.88
CA CYS A 45 -8.42 4.36 -7.07
C CYS A 45 -9.28 4.92 -8.20
N ARG A 46 -10.58 4.58 -8.27
CA ARG A 46 -11.50 5.14 -9.27
C ARG A 46 -11.87 6.59 -8.97
N HIS A 47 -11.91 6.98 -7.69
CA HIS A 47 -12.32 8.32 -7.26
C HIS A 47 -11.14 9.22 -6.87
N ILE A 48 -10.01 8.63 -6.49
CA ILE A 48 -8.86 9.33 -5.92
C ILE A 48 -7.61 8.94 -6.70
N LYS A 49 -6.87 9.96 -7.17
CA LYS A 49 -5.54 9.75 -7.73
C LYS A 49 -4.51 9.56 -6.62
N PHE A 50 -3.87 8.40 -6.64
CA PHE A 50 -2.71 8.04 -5.82
C PHE A 50 -1.43 8.12 -6.65
N GLU A 51 -0.33 8.50 -6.01
CA GLU A 51 1.00 8.48 -6.64
C GLU A 51 1.76 7.19 -6.32
N TYR A 52 1.46 6.59 -5.17
CA TYR A 52 2.08 5.35 -4.73
C TYR A 52 1.03 4.43 -4.11
N VAL A 53 1.21 3.13 -4.29
CA VAL A 53 0.47 2.07 -3.61
C VAL A 53 1.47 1.20 -2.87
N LEU A 54 1.25 0.97 -1.59
CA LEU A 54 2.05 0.12 -0.72
C LEU A 54 1.16 -1.01 -0.22
N GLY A 55 1.66 -2.24 -0.15
CA GLY A 55 0.88 -3.32 0.43
C GLY A 55 1.48 -4.69 0.20
N ASN A 56 0.81 -5.71 0.73
CA ASN A 56 1.22 -7.10 0.53
C ASN A 56 1.17 -7.45 -0.97
N ALA A 57 2.24 -8.07 -1.47
CA ALA A 57 2.37 -8.51 -2.86
C ALA A 57 1.14 -9.30 -3.34
N SER A 58 0.66 -10.25 -2.53
CA SER A 58 -0.52 -11.06 -2.84
C SER A 58 -1.79 -10.23 -2.99
N LEU A 59 -1.99 -9.23 -2.11
CA LEU A 59 -3.15 -8.32 -2.17
C LEU A 59 -3.08 -7.37 -3.38
N LEU A 60 -1.87 -7.00 -3.78
CA LEU A 60 -1.62 -6.22 -5.00
C LEU A 60 -1.75 -7.06 -6.28
N GLY A 61 -1.96 -8.37 -6.16
CA GLY A 61 -2.10 -9.28 -7.30
C GLY A 61 -0.78 -9.81 -7.85
N PHE A 62 0.33 -9.63 -7.13
CA PHE A 62 1.57 -10.35 -7.41
C PHE A 62 1.46 -11.74 -6.79
N SER A 63 1.29 -12.75 -7.64
CA SER A 63 1.43 -14.14 -7.25
C SER A 63 2.88 -14.55 -7.51
N PHE A 64 3.58 -14.98 -6.47
CA PHE A 64 4.84 -15.68 -6.63
C PHE A 64 4.51 -17.07 -7.16
N SER A 65 4.90 -17.37 -8.40
CA SER A 65 4.91 -18.75 -8.87
C SER A 65 6.15 -19.41 -8.29
N ASP A 66 6.01 -20.63 -7.74
CA ASP A 66 7.10 -21.37 -7.06
C ASP A 66 8.37 -21.57 -7.92
N ASP A 67 8.34 -21.27 -9.22
CA ASP A 67 9.50 -21.26 -10.12
C ASP A 67 10.46 -20.07 -9.89
N ASP A 68 10.05 -19.03 -9.16
CA ASP A 68 10.93 -17.92 -8.79
C ASP A 68 11.68 -18.28 -7.49
N ASN A 69 12.60 -19.24 -7.64
CA ASN A 69 13.55 -19.66 -6.61
C ASN A 69 14.53 -18.50 -6.32
N PHE A 70 14.03 -17.42 -5.71
CA PHE A 70 14.82 -16.30 -5.24
C PHE A 70 15.49 -16.75 -3.94
N ILE A 71 16.57 -17.50 -4.12
CA ILE A 71 17.42 -18.04 -3.07
C ILE A 71 17.84 -16.89 -2.14
N HIS A 72 17.24 -16.85 -0.95
CA HIS A 72 17.82 -16.19 0.21
C HIS A 72 19.07 -17.00 0.60
N LYS A 73 20.21 -16.67 0.00
CA LYS A 73 21.52 -17.10 0.49
C LYS A 73 22.11 -15.92 1.26
N VAL A 74 21.91 -15.92 2.57
CA VAL A 74 22.73 -15.22 3.55
C VAL A 74 23.21 -16.24 4.57
#